data_AF-A0A026WJ71-F1
#
_entry.id   AF-A0A026WJ71-F1
#
_cell.length_a   1.000
_cell.length_b   1.000
_cell.length_c   1.000
_cell.angle_alpha   90.00
_cell.angle_beta   90.00
_cell.angle_gamma   90.00
#
_symmetry.space_group_name_H-M   'P 1'
#
loop_
_entity.id
_entity.type
_entity.pdbx_description
1 polymer ?
#
loop_
_entity_poly.entity_id
_entity_poly.type
_entity_poly.pdbx_seq_one_letter_code
_entity_poly.pdbx_strand_id
1 'polypeptide(L)'
;MHLICLGIMRKLIYLWLDGEILSSKDLNEYVTYAQDLILFFIKTFMKLYGIHNMSHNIHNLIHLVDDVKKFGPLDNFSAFKFENYMQILKKYIRKADRPLQQLYGDILKKKELTQIHQLFYHILFWYIQI
;
A
#
# COMPACT_ATOMS: atom_id res chain seq x y z
N MET A 1 -6.04 13.93 -1.66
CA MET A 1 -6.31 12.82 -0.72
C MET A 1 -5.77 13.25 0.63
N HIS A 2 -6.65 13.54 1.60
CA HIS A 2 -6.25 14.17 2.88
C HIS A 2 -5.14 13.36 3.57
N LEU A 3 -4.02 14.02 3.87
CA LEU A 3 -2.85 13.44 4.57
C LEU A 3 -3.22 12.80 5.93
N ILE A 4 -4.37 13.20 6.49
CA ILE A 4 -4.96 12.66 7.71
C ILE A 4 -5.42 11.20 7.50
N CYS A 5 -6.02 10.88 6.35
CA CYS A 5 -6.42 9.51 6.01
C CYS A 5 -5.20 8.63 5.82
N LEU A 6 -4.18 9.09 5.09
CA LEU A 6 -2.93 8.33 4.89
C LEU A 6 -2.17 8.07 6.20
N GLY A 7 -2.15 9.03 7.12
CA GLY A 7 -1.49 8.88 8.42
C GLY A 7 -2.17 7.87 9.35
N ILE A 8 -3.51 7.92 9.43
CA ILE A 8 -4.30 6.97 10.24
C ILE A 8 -4.28 5.58 9.61
N MET A 9 -4.38 5.50 8.28
CA MET A 9 -4.24 4.25 7.55
C MET A 9 -2.87 3.63 7.77
N ARG A 10 -1.80 4.42 7.64
CA ARG A 10 -0.45 3.93 7.91
C ARG A 10 -0.32 3.38 9.33
N LYS A 11 -0.93 4.03 10.33
CA LYS A 11 -0.86 3.61 11.74
C LYS A 11 -1.70 2.37 12.04
N LEU A 12 -2.89 2.24 11.43
CA LEU A 12 -3.71 1.02 11.45
C LEU A 12 -2.98 -0.15 10.77
N ILE A 13 -2.30 0.12 9.66
CA ILE A 13 -1.51 -0.85 8.92
C ILE A 13 -0.31 -1.33 9.74
N TYR A 14 0.41 -0.43 10.43
CA TYR A 14 1.50 -0.84 11.33
C TYR A 14 1.01 -1.73 12.48
N LEU A 15 -0.14 -1.41 13.07
CA LEU A 15 -0.79 -2.25 14.09
C LEU A 15 -1.15 -3.65 13.55
N TRP A 16 -1.49 -3.76 12.26
CA TRP A 16 -1.75 -5.04 11.60
C TRP A 16 -0.48 -5.80 11.23
N LEU A 17 0.56 -5.12 10.76
CA LEU A 17 1.85 -5.70 10.39
C LEU A 17 2.61 -6.25 11.60
N ASP A 18 2.53 -5.59 12.77
CA ASP A 18 3.10 -6.14 14.01
C ASP A 18 2.31 -7.35 14.53
N GLY A 19 1.05 -7.51 14.09
CA GLY A 19 0.18 -8.64 14.42
C GLY A 19 0.54 -9.96 13.71
N GLU A 20 1.35 -9.92 12.64
CA GLU A 20 1.86 -11.12 11.93
C GLU A 20 2.76 -12.02 12.79
N ILE A 21 3.14 -11.58 13.99
CA ILE A 21 4.02 -12.32 14.91
C ILE A 21 3.25 -13.34 15.78
N LEU A 22 1.91 -13.36 15.76
CA LEU A 22 1.09 -14.16 16.68
C LEU A 22 0.25 -15.25 15.99
N SER A 23 -0.01 -16.33 16.72
CA SER A 23 -0.50 -17.62 16.21
C SER A 23 -1.85 -17.53 15.47
N SER A 24 -2.17 -18.56 14.67
CA SER A 24 -3.37 -18.59 13.80
C SER A 24 -4.72 -18.42 14.50
N LYS A 25 -4.81 -18.67 15.82
CA LYS A 25 -6.03 -18.39 16.60
C LYS A 25 -6.19 -16.90 16.92
N ASP A 26 -5.08 -16.20 17.14
CA ASP A 26 -5.08 -14.79 17.53
C ASP A 26 -5.41 -13.89 16.33
N LEU A 27 -5.03 -14.30 15.11
CA LEU A 27 -5.22 -13.52 13.89
C LEU A 27 -6.70 -13.17 13.60
N ASN A 28 -7.63 -14.11 13.78
CA ASN A 28 -9.04 -13.86 13.52
C ASN A 28 -9.65 -12.84 14.51
N GLU A 29 -9.20 -12.85 15.76
CA GLU A 29 -9.62 -11.88 16.77
C GLU A 29 -9.12 -10.47 16.42
N TYR A 30 -7.85 -10.35 15.97
CA TYR A 30 -7.30 -9.07 15.52
C TYR A 30 -8.01 -8.53 14.27
N VAL A 31 -8.31 -9.39 13.30
CA VAL A 31 -9.04 -9.01 12.07
C VAL A 31 -10.43 -8.48 12.43
N THR A 32 -11.12 -9.15 13.36
CA THR A 32 -12.44 -8.72 13.84
C THR A 32 -12.36 -7.40 14.60
N TYR A 33 -11.41 -7.27 15.53
CA TYR A 33 -11.19 -6.05 16.30
C TYR A 33 -10.89 -4.84 15.40
N ALA A 34 -10.09 -5.05 14.36
CA ALA A 34 -9.79 -4.01 13.41
C ALA A 34 -10.97 -3.61 12.52
N GLN A 35 -11.85 -4.56 12.18
CA GLN A 35 -13.11 -4.25 11.51
C GLN A 35 -13.95 -3.29 12.37
N ASP A 36 -14.05 -3.54 13.67
CA ASP A 36 -14.75 -2.67 14.61
C ASP A 36 -14.11 -1.27 14.70
N LEU A 37 -12.77 -1.20 14.75
CA LEU A 37 -12.04 0.07 14.77
C LEU A 37 -12.26 0.89 13.49
N ILE A 38 -12.25 0.25 12.33
CA ILE A 38 -12.50 0.92 11.04
C ILE A 38 -13.94 1.44 10.99
N LEU A 39 -14.91 0.62 11.38
CA LEU A 39 -16.32 1.02 11.43
C LEU A 39 -16.53 2.19 12.41
N PHE A 40 -15.89 2.15 13.57
CA PHE A 40 -15.92 3.23 14.54
C PHE A 40 -15.31 4.53 13.97
N PHE A 41 -14.16 4.43 13.31
CA PHE A 41 -13.52 5.55 12.65
C PHE A 41 -14.43 6.19 11.59
N ILE A 42 -15.05 5.38 10.72
CA ILE A 42 -15.93 5.88 9.66
C ILE A 42 -17.17 6.56 10.24
N LYS A 43 -17.81 5.94 11.23
CA LYS A 43 -18.98 6.52 11.92
C LYS A 43 -18.62 7.86 12.57
N THR A 44 -17.46 7.92 13.23
CA THR A 44 -16.98 9.14 13.88
C THR A 44 -16.59 10.22 12.86
N PHE A 45 -15.91 9.83 11.78
CA PHE A 45 -15.54 10.73 10.69
C PHE A 45 -16.79 11.35 10.04
N MET A 46 -17.80 10.51 9.75
CA MET A 46 -19.08 10.98 9.20
C MET A 46 -19.79 11.93 10.16
N LYS A 47 -19.75 11.67 11.48
CA LYS A 47 -20.35 12.55 12.49
C LYS A 47 -19.64 13.90 12.60
N LEU A 48 -18.30 13.91 12.54
CA LEU A 48 -17.48 15.11 12.73
C LEU A 48 -17.41 15.98 11.47
N TYR A 49 -17.26 15.36 10.31
CA TYR A 49 -17.00 16.06 9.04
C TYR A 49 -18.19 16.03 8.08
N GLY A 50 -19.25 15.27 8.39
CA GLY A 50 -20.43 15.14 7.52
C GLY A 50 -20.23 14.21 6.32
N ILE A 51 -21.35 13.75 5.77
CA ILE A 51 -21.35 12.78 4.65
C ILE A 51 -20.75 13.33 3.35
N HIS A 52 -20.79 14.65 3.15
CA HIS A 52 -20.20 15.31 1.97
C HIS A 52 -18.67 15.17 1.92
N ASN A 53 -18.02 14.90 3.06
CA ASN A 53 -16.58 14.65 3.16
C ASN A 53 -16.22 13.15 3.11
N MET A 54 -17.21 12.25 2.96
CA MET A 54 -17.00 10.80 2.78
C MET A 54 -16.49 10.50 1.37
N SER A 55 -15.21 10.78 1.13
CA SER A 55 -14.55 10.42 -0.12
C SER A 55 -14.50 8.90 -0.33
N HIS A 56 -14.32 8.48 -1.58
CA HIS A 56 -14.14 7.08 -1.97
C HIS A 56 -13.06 6.35 -1.15
N ASN A 57 -12.00 7.05 -0.76
CA ASN A 57 -10.91 6.46 0.04
C ASN A 57 -11.38 6.05 1.44
N ILE A 58 -12.34 6.77 2.01
CA ILE A 58 -12.91 6.46 3.32
C ILE A 58 -13.88 5.29 3.19
N HIS A 59 -14.65 5.24 2.09
CA HIS A 59 -15.52 4.11 1.79
C HIS A 59 -14.72 2.81 1.58
N ASN A 60 -13.59 2.88 0.87
CA ASN A 60 -12.71 1.72 0.64
C ASN A 60 -12.21 1.06 1.93
N LEU A 61 -12.13 1.80 3.03
CA LEU A 61 -11.68 1.23 4.31
C LEU A 61 -12.61 0.13 4.81
N ILE A 62 -13.91 0.21 4.48
CA ILE A 62 -14.90 -0.80 4.85
C ILE A 62 -14.53 -2.17 4.28
N HIS A 63 -14.05 -2.19 3.04
CA HIS A 63 -13.73 -3.42 2.31
C HIS A 63 -12.34 -3.96 2.61
N LEU A 64 -11.47 -3.17 3.28
CA LEU A 64 -10.08 -3.55 3.54
C LEU A 64 -9.96 -4.87 4.32
N VAL A 65 -10.86 -5.11 5.27
CA VAL A 65 -10.87 -6.35 6.06
C VAL A 65 -11.23 -7.55 5.19
N ASP A 66 -12.18 -7.38 4.28
CA ASP A 66 -12.59 -8.43 3.35
C ASP A 66 -11.48 -8.72 2.33
N ASP A 67 -10.77 -7.68 1.88
CA ASP A 67 -9.59 -7.80 1.03
C ASP A 67 -8.47 -8.60 1.74
N VAL A 68 -8.22 -8.34 3.03
CA VAL A 68 -7.21 -9.14 3.76
C VAL A 68 -7.66 -10.59 3.96
N LYS A 69 -8.94 -10.83 4.24
CA LYS A 69 -9.48 -12.21 4.32
C LYS A 69 -9.34 -12.95 2.99
N LYS A 70 -9.43 -12.24 1.86
CA LYS A 70 -9.40 -12.82 0.51
C LYS A 70 -7.98 -12.97 -0.07
N PHE A 71 -7.14 -11.96 0.07
CA PHE A 71 -5.82 -11.87 -0.56
C PHE A 71 -4.66 -12.13 0.41
N GLY A 72 -4.98 -12.38 1.69
CA GLY A 72 -3.99 -12.52 2.75
C GLY A 72 -3.48 -11.17 3.25
N PRO A 73 -2.35 -11.13 3.96
CA PRO A 73 -1.82 -9.92 4.56
C PRO A 73 -1.72 -8.76 3.56
N LEU A 74 -1.87 -7.54 4.05
CA LEU A 74 -1.84 -6.32 3.24
C LEU A 74 -0.58 -6.22 2.37
N ASP A 75 0.52 -6.77 2.87
CA ASP A 75 1.81 -6.86 2.22
C ASP A 75 1.82 -7.58 0.86
N ASN A 76 0.80 -8.41 0.62
CA ASN A 76 0.61 -9.11 -0.64
C ASN A 76 0.06 -8.19 -1.72
N PHE A 77 -0.93 -7.35 -1.43
CA PHE A 77 -1.63 -6.57 -2.46
C PHE A 77 -1.39 -5.06 -2.37
N SER A 78 -0.64 -4.61 -1.37
CA SER A 78 -0.32 -3.21 -1.18
C SER A 78 0.70 -2.68 -2.19
N ALA A 79 0.42 -1.48 -2.70
CA ALA A 79 1.35 -0.73 -3.53
C ALA A 79 2.53 -0.11 -2.75
N PHE A 80 2.59 -0.20 -1.40
CA PHE A 80 3.64 0.45 -0.59
C PHE A 80 5.06 0.04 -1.02
N LYS A 81 5.29 -1.24 -1.29
CA LYS A 81 6.60 -1.74 -1.77
C LYS A 81 7.00 -1.08 -3.10
N PHE A 82 6.03 -0.95 -4.01
CA PHE A 82 6.20 -0.25 -5.28
C PHE A 82 6.41 1.25 -5.10
N GLU A 83 5.62 1.94 -4.27
CA GLU A 83 5.73 3.38 -4.04
C GLU A 83 7.09 3.74 -3.43
N ASN A 84 7.56 2.96 -2.46
CA ASN A 84 8.87 3.15 -1.86
C ASN A 84 9.98 3.01 -2.90
N TYR A 85 9.90 1.98 -3.75
CA TYR A 85 10.84 1.80 -4.85
C TYR A 85 10.76 2.91 -5.91
N MET A 86 9.56 3.41 -6.21
CA MET A 86 9.34 4.50 -7.16
C MET A 86 10.07 5.79 -6.72
N GLN A 87 10.24 6.02 -5.41
CA GLN A 87 11.06 7.13 -4.91
C GLN A 87 12.54 7.01 -5.34
N ILE A 88 13.06 5.79 -5.42
CA ILE A 88 14.42 5.52 -5.92
C ILE A 88 14.47 5.79 -7.43
N LEU A 89 13.49 5.27 -8.18
CA LEU A 89 13.40 5.48 -9.64
C LEU A 89 13.35 6.97 -10.00
N LYS A 90 12.61 7.77 -9.24
CA LYS A 90 12.53 9.23 -9.45
C LYS A 90 13.89 9.92 -9.31
N LYS A 91 14.84 9.40 -8.53
CA LYS A 91 16.20 9.97 -8.42
C LYS A 91 17.01 9.82 -9.71
N TYR A 92 16.66 8.86 -10.56
CA TYR A 92 17.28 8.66 -11.88
C TYR A 92 16.68 9.54 -12.98
N ILE A 93 15.52 10.15 -12.72
CA ILE A 93 14.83 11.01 -13.67
C ILE A 93 15.03 12.45 -13.23
N ARG A 94 15.98 13.14 -13.88
CA ARG A 94 16.34 14.54 -13.56
C ARG A 94 15.41 15.55 -14.22
N LYS A 95 14.88 15.21 -15.39
CA LYS A 95 13.99 16.07 -16.21
C LYS A 95 12.86 15.24 -16.81
N ALA A 96 11.74 15.87 -17.12
CA ALA A 96 10.58 15.19 -17.71
C ALA A 96 10.81 14.70 -19.15
N ASP A 97 11.83 15.22 -19.84
CA ASP A 97 12.15 14.79 -21.20
C ASP A 97 12.81 13.41 -21.21
N ARG A 98 12.33 12.47 -22.03
CA ARG A 98 12.98 11.16 -22.22
C ARG A 98 13.27 10.38 -20.91
N PRO A 99 12.26 10.19 -20.03
CA PRO A 99 12.47 9.61 -18.69
C PRO A 99 12.99 8.17 -18.74
N LEU A 100 12.54 7.37 -19.72
CA LEU A 100 12.99 5.99 -19.91
C LEU A 100 14.47 5.94 -20.34
N GLN A 101 14.90 6.82 -21.26
CA GLN A 101 16.31 6.88 -21.65
C GLN A 101 17.20 7.38 -20.50
N GLN A 102 16.74 8.34 -19.70
CA GLN A 102 17.46 8.80 -18.51
C GLN A 102 17.65 7.66 -17.50
N LEU A 103 16.56 6.94 -17.21
CA LEU A 103 16.58 5.80 -16.31
C LEU A 103 17.54 4.72 -16.82
N TYR A 104 17.38 4.27 -18.07
CA TYR A 104 18.25 3.27 -18.69
C TYR A 104 19.73 3.69 -18.66
N GLY A 105 20.03 4.94 -19.02
CA GLY A 105 21.39 5.46 -19.04
C GLY A 105 22.04 5.51 -17.66
N ASP A 106 21.31 5.92 -16.62
CA ASP A 106 21.85 5.97 -15.25
C ASP A 106 22.00 4.58 -14.63
N ILE A 107 21.12 3.63 -14.95
CA ILE A 107 21.24 2.21 -14.55
C ILE A 107 22.51 1.60 -15.13
N LEU A 108 22.75 1.79 -16.43
CA LEU A 108 23.96 1.28 -17.10
C LEU A 108 25.23 1.85 -16.48
N LYS A 109 25.24 3.16 -16.17
CA LYS A 109 26.40 3.83 -15.53
C LYS A 109 26.72 3.26 -14.15
N LYS A 110 25.70 2.89 -13.36
CA LYS A 110 25.88 2.35 -12.00
C LYS A 110 26.22 0.86 -11.95
N LYS A 111 26.20 0.12 -13.07
CA LYS A 111 26.34 -1.36 -13.11
C LYS A 111 25.34 -2.11 -12.21
N GLU A 112 24.21 -1.50 -11.84
CA GLU A 112 23.15 -2.11 -11.00
C GLU A 112 22.11 -2.87 -11.86
N LEU A 113 22.56 -3.74 -12.78
CA LEU A 113 21.64 -4.48 -13.65
C LEU A 113 20.86 -5.60 -12.94
N THR A 114 21.36 -6.11 -11.81
CA THR A 114 20.76 -7.27 -11.11
C THR A 114 19.48 -6.94 -10.36
N GLN A 115 19.37 -5.78 -9.73
CA GLN A 115 18.18 -5.42 -8.93
C GLN A 115 16.97 -5.05 -9.79
N ILE A 116 17.19 -4.52 -11.00
CA ILE A 116 16.11 -4.00 -11.86
C ILE A 116 15.51 -5.10 -12.73
N HIS A 117 16.32 -6.08 -13.14
CA HIS A 117 15.83 -7.25 -13.86
C HIS A 117 14.92 -8.11 -12.97
N GLN A 118 15.29 -8.34 -11.70
CA GLN A 118 14.44 -9.03 -10.73
C GLN A 118 13.11 -8.29 -10.50
N LEU A 119 13.14 -6.97 -10.51
CA LEU A 119 11.97 -6.12 -10.30
C LEU A 119 11.01 -6.14 -11.51
N PHE A 120 11.53 -6.14 -12.74
CA PHE A 120 10.71 -6.29 -13.94
C PHE A 120 10.04 -7.67 -14.00
N TYR A 121 10.75 -8.74 -13.62
CA TYR A 121 10.17 -10.07 -13.51
C TYR A 121 9.10 -10.14 -12.42
N HIS A 122 9.34 -9.56 -11.24
CA HIS A 122 8.31 -9.47 -10.20
C HIS A 122 7.10 -8.65 -10.67
N ILE A 123 7.29 -7.48 -11.29
CA ILE A 123 6.16 -6.66 -11.76
C ILE A 123 5.38 -7.37 -12.87
N LEU A 124 6.03 -8.04 -13.83
CA LEU A 124 5.35 -8.84 -14.86
C LEU A 124 4.61 -10.05 -14.26
N PHE A 125 5.21 -10.73 -13.28
CA PHE A 125 4.61 -11.90 -12.63
C PHE A 125 3.32 -11.52 -11.87
N TRP A 126 3.31 -10.35 -11.23
CA TRP A 126 2.14 -9.82 -10.54
C TRP A 126 1.06 -9.30 -11.50
N TYR A 127 1.43 -8.80 -12.69
CA TYR A 127 0.45 -8.31 -13.68
C TYR A 127 -0.22 -9.43 -14.49
N ILE A 128 0.32 -10.65 -14.49
CA ILE A 128 -0.22 -11.81 -15.21
C ILE A 128 -1.16 -12.66 -14.32
N GLN A 129 -1.20 -12.44 -13.01
CA GLN A 129 -2.07 -13.15 -12.06
C GLN A 129 -3.33 -12.38 -11.62
N ILE A 130 -3.67 -11.29 -12.33
CA ILE A 130 -4.95 -10.57 -12.21
C ILE A 130 -5.70 -10.70 -13.55
#